data_AF-A0A5C1YIA6-F1
#
_entry.id   AF-A0A5C1YIA6-F1
#
_cell.length_a   1.000
_cell.length_b   1.000
_cell.length_c   1.000
_cell.angle_alpha   90.00
_cell.angle_beta   90.00
_cell.angle_gamma   90.00
#
_symmetry.space_group_name_H-M   'P 1'
#
loop_
_entity.id
_entity.type
_entity.pdbx_description
1 polymer ?
#
loop_
_entity_poly.entity_id
_entity_poly.type
_entity_poly.pdbx_seq_one_letter_code
_entity_poly.pdbx_strand_id
1 'polypeptide(L)'
;MTTILEPPPQEARSTEVAPAPGMLPPIGQWWPLLESPLRREILERPTAPLPHPVVRRILDLCDLERTLVPNGSIRLGENELAYLAGWRWIERD
;
A
#
# COMPACT_ATOMS: atom_id res chain seq x y z
N MET A 1 26.31 -1.63 -45.72
CA MET A 1 26.38 -0.72 -44.55
C MET A 1 25.00 -0.55 -43.96
N THR A 2 24.75 -1.13 -42.79
CA THR A 2 23.68 -0.73 -41.85
C THR A 2 24.15 -1.19 -40.49
N THR A 3 24.49 -0.21 -39.66
CA THR A 3 24.84 -0.41 -38.26
C THR A 3 23.53 -0.61 -37.51
N ILE A 4 23.35 -1.77 -36.88
CA ILE A 4 22.27 -1.97 -35.92
C ILE A 4 22.74 -1.33 -34.63
N LEU A 5 22.12 -0.22 -34.27
CA LEU A 5 22.35 0.48 -33.02
C LEU A 5 21.79 -0.39 -31.89
N GLU A 6 22.69 -1.03 -31.14
CA GLU A 6 22.38 -1.69 -29.87
C GLU A 6 21.89 -0.61 -28.88
N PRO A 7 20.68 -0.71 -28.31
CA PRO A 7 20.25 0.21 -27.26
C PRO A 7 21.06 -0.09 -25.98
N PRO A 8 21.44 0.95 -25.20
CA PRO A 8 22.31 0.78 -24.04
C PRO A 8 21.64 -0.09 -22.97
N PRO A 9 22.43 -0.82 -22.15
CA PRO A 9 21.92 -1.55 -21.01
C PRO A 9 21.26 -0.55 -20.08
N GLN A 10 19.95 -0.70 -19.89
CA GLN A 10 19.17 0.18 -19.03
C GLN A 10 19.75 0.10 -17.63
N GLU A 11 20.46 1.17 -17.25
CA GLU A 11 20.94 1.42 -15.91
C GLU A 11 19.82 1.10 -14.92
N ALA A 12 20.22 0.50 -13.80
CA ALA A 12 19.42 0.25 -12.63
C ALA A 12 18.74 1.54 -12.15
N ARG A 13 17.65 1.93 -12.81
CA ARG A 13 16.58 2.64 -12.15
C ARG A 13 16.14 1.66 -11.08
N SER A 14 16.41 2.01 -9.83
CA SER A 14 15.57 1.62 -8.72
C SER A 14 14.15 1.85 -9.20
N THR A 15 13.53 0.79 -9.70
CA THR A 15 12.13 0.78 -10.01
C THR A 15 11.49 0.84 -8.64
N GLU A 16 11.35 2.06 -8.11
CA GLU A 16 10.20 2.39 -7.30
C GLU A 16 9.03 2.13 -8.25
N VAL A 17 8.65 0.86 -8.35
CA VAL A 17 7.38 0.43 -8.91
C VAL A 17 6.41 1.13 -8.00
N ALA A 18 5.99 2.33 -8.40
CA ALA A 18 4.86 2.98 -7.79
C ALA A 18 3.79 1.89 -7.73
N PRO A 19 3.31 1.54 -6.53
CA PRO A 19 2.39 0.44 -6.36
C PRO A 19 1.24 0.63 -7.35
N ALA A 20 1.00 -0.36 -8.21
CA ALA A 20 -0.03 -0.25 -9.22
C ALA A 20 -1.35 0.17 -8.54
N PRO A 21 -2.11 1.13 -9.11
CA PRO A 21 -3.42 1.47 -8.58
C PRO A 21 -4.27 0.19 -8.53
N GLY A 22 -4.61 -0.28 -7.32
CA GLY A 22 -5.32 -1.54 -7.08
C GLY A 22 -4.58 -2.61 -6.25
N MET A 23 -3.44 -2.31 -5.64
CA MET A 23 -2.72 -3.29 -4.82
C MET A 23 -3.35 -3.65 -3.47
N LEU A 24 -4.21 -2.79 -2.93
CA LEU A 24 -4.99 -3.10 -1.74
C LEU A 24 -6.48 -3.04 -2.07
N PRO A 25 -7.30 -3.89 -1.42
CA PRO A 25 -8.74 -3.78 -1.49
C PRO A 25 -9.20 -2.43 -0.91
N PRO A 26 -10.41 -1.96 -1.27
CA PRO A 26 -10.95 -0.70 -0.76
C PRO A 26 -10.91 -0.63 0.77
N ILE A 27 -10.53 0.53 1.33
CA ILE A 27 -10.35 0.70 2.79
C ILE A 27 -11.55 0.28 3.63
N GLY A 28 -12.77 0.48 3.12
CA GLY A 28 -13.99 0.05 3.81
C GLY A 28 -14.13 -1.46 3.99
N GLN A 29 -13.41 -2.27 3.20
CA GLN A 29 -13.47 -3.73 3.26
C GLN A 29 -12.59 -4.31 4.38
N TRP A 30 -11.44 -3.69 4.67
CA TRP A 30 -10.47 -4.21 5.64
C TRP A 30 -10.34 -3.37 6.90
N TRP A 31 -10.62 -2.06 6.87
CA TRP A 31 -10.47 -1.19 8.04
C TRP A 31 -11.27 -1.66 9.26
N PRO A 32 -12.55 -2.07 9.15
CA PRO A 32 -13.31 -2.55 10.30
C PRO A 32 -12.83 -3.91 10.84
N LEU A 33 -12.14 -4.69 10.00
CA LEU A 33 -11.66 -6.04 10.33
C LEU A 33 -10.25 -6.02 10.92
N LEU A 34 -9.52 -4.92 10.73
CA LEU A 34 -8.15 -4.77 11.16
C LEU A 34 -8.07 -4.62 12.69
N GLU A 35 -7.10 -5.29 13.29
CA GLU A 35 -6.92 -5.26 14.74
C GLU A 35 -6.55 -3.85 15.23
N SER A 36 -7.04 -3.49 16.41
CA SER A 36 -6.83 -2.17 17.01
C SER A 36 -5.34 -1.74 17.11
N PRO A 37 -4.37 -2.62 17.41
CA PRO A 37 -2.95 -2.24 17.37
C PRO A 37 -2.49 -1.78 15.97
N LEU A 38 -2.90 -2.47 14.91
CA LEU A 38 -2.52 -2.15 13.53
C LEU A 38 -3.25 -0.91 13.03
N ARG A 39 -4.53 -0.72 13.40
CA ARG A 39 -5.26 0.52 13.12
C ARG A 39 -4.57 1.73 13.74
N ARG A 40 -4.13 1.63 15.00
CA ARG A 40 -3.38 2.71 15.67
C ARG A 40 -2.07 3.04 14.96
N GLU A 41 -1.31 2.02 14.55
CA GLU A 41 -0.05 2.22 13.81
C GLU A 41 -0.27 3.02 12.51
N ILE A 42 -1.36 2.73 11.78
CA ILE A 42 -1.76 3.49 10.58
C ILE A 42 -2.16 4.92 10.96
N LEU A 43 -2.96 5.12 12.01
CA LEU A 43 -3.44 6.44 12.44
C LEU A 43 -2.32 7.34 12.99
N GLU A 44 -1.26 6.76 13.55
CA GLU A 44 -0.09 7.51 14.01
C GLU A 44 0.67 8.16 12.84
N ARG A 45 0.72 7.49 11.68
CA ARG A 45 1.47 7.93 10.50
C ARG A 45 0.69 7.65 9.19
N PRO A 46 -0.46 8.28 8.97
CA PRO A 46 -1.37 7.91 7.87
C PRO A 46 -0.78 8.20 6.47
N THR A 47 0.13 9.16 6.35
CA THR A 47 0.82 9.51 5.09
C THR A 47 2.12 8.74 4.87
N ALA A 48 2.58 7.98 5.88
CA ALA A 48 3.73 7.10 5.72
C ALA A 48 3.33 5.85 4.94
N PRO A 49 4.29 5.16 4.32
CA PRO A 49 4.01 3.85 3.77
C PRO A 49 3.47 2.90 4.84
N LEU A 50 2.49 2.10 4.45
CA LEU A 50 1.94 1.04 5.26
C LEU A 50 3.06 0.04 5.60
N PRO A 51 3.19 -0.32 6.88
CA PRO A 51 4.17 -1.31 7.29
C PRO A 51 3.82 -2.66 6.66
N HIS A 52 4.85 -3.41 6.25
CA HIS A 52 4.69 -4.76 5.71
C HIS A 52 3.78 -5.70 6.55
N PRO A 53 3.85 -5.75 7.91
CA PRO A 53 2.92 -6.54 8.69
C PRO A 53 1.45 -6.14 8.52
N VAL A 54 1.16 -4.84 8.40
CA VAL A 54 -0.19 -4.32 8.13
C VAL A 54 -0.67 -4.75 6.76
N VAL A 55 0.14 -4.54 5.72
CA VAL A 55 -0.20 -4.96 4.34
C VAL A 55 -0.48 -6.45 4.29
N ARG A 56 0.39 -7.26 4.88
CA ARG A 56 0.24 -8.73 4.93
C ARG A 56 -1.05 -9.14 5.64
N ARG A 57 -1.47 -8.39 6.67
CA ARG A 57 -2.70 -8.68 7.41
C ARG A 57 -3.95 -8.27 6.63
N ILE A 58 -3.92 -7.12 5.94
CA ILE A 58 -5.01 -6.69 5.07
C ILE A 58 -5.29 -7.74 3.98
N LEU A 59 -4.23 -8.25 3.33
CA LEU A 59 -4.37 -9.28 2.30
C LEU A 59 -4.98 -10.57 2.85
N ASP A 60 -4.56 -10.98 4.05
CA ASP A 60 -5.10 -12.16 4.74
C ASP A 60 -6.58 -12.00 5.11
N LEU A 61 -6.98 -10.82 5.60
CA LEU A 61 -8.38 -10.51 5.93
C LEU A 61 -9.28 -10.48 4.69
N CYS A 62 -8.72 -10.16 3.53
CA CYS A 62 -9.46 -10.09 2.27
C CYS A 62 -9.32 -11.36 1.40
N ASP A 63 -8.72 -12.44 1.92
CA ASP A 63 -8.48 -13.70 1.21
C ASP A 63 -7.74 -13.49 -0.13
N LEU A 64 -6.84 -12.50 -0.18
CA LEU A 64 -6.06 -12.17 -1.37
C LEU A 64 -4.74 -12.94 -1.39
N GLU A 65 -4.41 -13.53 -2.55
CA GLU A 65 -3.17 -14.29 -2.72
C GLU A 65 -1.93 -13.49 -2.35
N ARG A 66 -1.14 -14.04 -1.42
CA ARG A 66 0.09 -13.42 -0.88
C ARG A 66 1.24 -13.34 -1.90
N THR A 67 1.11 -13.98 -3.05
CA THR A 67 2.07 -13.96 -4.16
C THR A 67 2.23 -12.57 -4.78
N LEU A 68 1.27 -11.67 -4.54
CA LEU A 68 1.30 -10.28 -5.01
C LEU A 68 1.80 -9.29 -3.96
N VAL A 69 2.32 -9.73 -2.79
CA VAL A 69 2.87 -8.80 -1.80
C VAL A 69 4.02 -8.05 -2.48
N PRO A 70 3.82 -6.78 -2.80
CA PRO A 70 4.84 -6.02 -3.49
C PRO A 70 5.93 -5.74 -2.48
N ASN A 71 7.18 -5.89 -2.91
CA ASN A 71 8.33 -5.44 -2.13
C ASN A 71 8.35 -3.90 -1.97
N GLY A 72 7.38 -3.20 -2.55
CA GLY A 72 7.21 -1.75 -2.52
C GLY A 72 6.40 -1.27 -1.31
N SER A 73 6.82 -0.13 -0.80
CA SER A 73 6.14 0.65 0.22
C SER A 73 4.75 1.14 -0.26
N ILE A 74 3.66 0.45 0.14
CA ILE A 74 2.29 0.84 -0.21
C ILE A 74 1.90 2.10 0.55
N ARG A 75 1.41 3.13 -0.12
CA ARG A 75 0.88 4.34 0.53
C ARG A 75 -0.63 4.38 0.39
N LEU A 76 -1.31 4.96 1.39
CA LEU A 76 -2.72 5.29 1.29
C LEU A 76 -2.89 6.46 0.32
N GLY A 77 -3.86 6.35 -0.59
CA GLY A 77 -4.25 7.42 -1.49
C GLY A 77 -5.12 8.47 -0.80
N GLU A 78 -5.45 9.53 -1.53
CA GLU A 78 -6.25 10.64 -1.02
C GLU A 78 -7.64 10.19 -0.50
N ASN A 79 -8.25 9.21 -1.16
CA ASN A 79 -9.55 8.66 -0.76
C ASN A 79 -9.46 7.88 0.55
N GLU A 80 -8.43 7.04 0.70
CA GLU A 80 -8.19 6.28 1.92
C GLU A 80 -7.87 7.21 3.09
N LEU A 81 -7.09 8.28 2.86
CA LEU A 81 -6.80 9.30 3.85
C LEU A 81 -8.06 10.04 4.29
N ALA A 82 -8.93 10.42 3.35
CA ALA A 82 -10.20 11.06 3.66
C ALA A 82 -11.11 10.14 4.49
N TYR A 83 -11.14 8.84 4.17
CA TYR A 83 -11.85 7.84 4.97
C TYR A 83 -11.30 7.80 6.39
N LEU A 84 -9.98 7.62 6.57
CA LEU A 84 -9.34 7.58 7.90
C LEU A 84 -9.58 8.85 8.72
N ALA A 85 -9.58 10.01 8.07
CA ALA A 85 -9.86 11.28 8.73
C ALA A 85 -11.25 11.29 9.38
N GLY A 86 -12.23 10.59 8.80
CA GLY A 86 -13.56 10.39 9.40
C GLY A 86 -13.54 9.54 10.67
N TRP A 87 -12.68 8.52 10.75
CA TRP A 87 -12.58 7.62 11.91
C TRP A 87 -11.76 8.17 13.06
N ARG A 88 -10.79 9.05 12.78
CA ARG A 88 -9.97 9.71 13.80
C ARG A 88 -10.79 10.47 14.85
N TRP A 89 -11.99 10.92 14.48
CA TRP A 89 -12.91 11.60 15.39
C TRP A 89 -13.73 10.64 16.28
N ILE A 90 -13.87 9.36 15.88
CA ILE A 90 -14.66 8.35 16.60
C ILE A 90 -13.84 7.66 17.69
N GLU A 91 -12.55 7.40 17.46
CA GLU A 91 -11.68 6.67 18.41
C GLU A 91 -11.01 7.56 19.47
N ARG A 92 -11.42 8.83 19.60
CA ARG A 92 -10.90 9.78 20.59
C ARG A 92 -11.87 10.10 21.75
N ASP A 93 -13.05 9.50 21.75
CA ASP A 93 -14.05 9.54 22.83
C ASP A 93 -13.98 8.23 23.64
#